data_AF-A0A815W837-F1
#
_entry.id   AF-A0A815W837-F1
#
_cell.length_a   1.000
_cell.length_b   1.000
_cell.length_c   1.000
_cell.angle_alpha   90.00
_cell.angle_beta   90.00
_cell.angle_gamma   90.00
#
_symmetry.space_group_name_H-M   'P 1'
#
loop_
_entity.id
_entity.type
_entity.pdbx_description
1 polymer ?
#
loop_
_entity_poly.entity_id
_entity_poly.type
_entity_poly.pdbx_seq_one_letter_code
_entity_poly.pdbx_strand_id
1 'polypeptide(L)'
;MIDPKTSQGHTMGLMYWQIGDFWQAPTSSTVEYELKWKMAHYYVQNMYEFVYPLIVLQPYLANITDEKAQLSFYVVNELFTGVKGQLMCSLVPVDQFSVRLSFKFDVSIDFPTVRHVIDLPYSAIMRTAGCLNNSQCVLHCHLNNNKKFIEQTLFLTQPKNYELSQPNLRIEKLEQITSTDVSITLTATNPALFVWLDVPLNISGYFSQNGFHMFQSMKFITFHSWVPMINLDKTDFDLRITSLFDTTQS
;
A
#
# COMPACT_ATOMS: atom_id res chain seq x y z
N MET A 1 28.59 11.61 4.03
CA MET A 1 29.36 12.24 2.94
C MET A 1 28.44 12.28 1.72
N ILE A 2 28.28 13.41 1.05
CA ILE A 2 27.40 13.53 -0.14
C ILE A 2 28.25 13.15 -1.35
N ASP A 3 27.72 12.31 -2.24
CA ASP A 3 28.40 11.96 -3.49
C ASP A 3 28.48 13.22 -4.39
N PRO A 4 29.69 13.69 -4.72
CA PRO A 4 29.88 14.93 -5.50
C PRO A 4 29.37 14.82 -6.95
N LYS A 5 29.10 13.61 -7.47
CA LYS A 5 28.56 13.42 -8.83
C LYS A 5 27.04 13.44 -8.89
N THR A 6 26.38 12.93 -7.86
CA THR A 6 24.92 12.80 -7.82
C THR A 6 24.25 13.79 -6.88
N SER A 7 25.03 14.50 -6.04
CA SER A 7 24.53 15.34 -4.93
C SER A 7 23.61 14.58 -3.97
N GLN A 8 23.69 13.25 -3.95
CA GLN A 8 22.90 12.39 -3.06
C GLN A 8 23.69 12.05 -1.79
N GLY A 9 23.00 12.02 -0.66
CA GLY A 9 23.56 11.67 0.63
C GLY A 9 23.43 10.17 0.96
N HIS A 10 24.29 9.68 1.84
CA HIS A 10 24.15 8.36 2.46
C HIS A 10 23.20 8.48 3.67
N THR A 11 21.89 8.56 3.41
CA THR A 11 20.89 8.59 4.48
C THR A 11 20.91 7.26 5.23
N MET A 12 21.27 7.29 6.52
CA MET A 12 21.40 6.11 7.39
C MET A 12 20.32 6.03 8.46
N GLY A 13 19.30 6.89 8.41
CA GLY A 13 18.25 6.91 9.40
C GLY A 13 17.04 7.73 8.96
N LEU A 14 15.86 7.21 9.26
CA LEU A 14 14.58 7.87 9.08
C LEU A 14 13.82 7.77 10.41
N MET A 15 13.51 8.93 11.00
CA MET A 15 12.61 9.03 12.14
C MET A 15 11.51 10.01 11.77
N TYR A 16 10.27 9.54 11.74
CA TYR A 16 9.12 10.40 11.51
C TYR A 16 8.63 11.00 12.83
N TRP A 17 8.05 12.19 12.77
CA TRP A 17 7.47 12.89 13.92
C TRP A 17 5.94 12.90 13.79
N GLN A 18 5.15 12.32 14.71
CA GLN A 18 5.49 11.60 15.95
C GLN A 18 4.77 10.25 16.00
N ILE A 19 5.09 9.38 16.96
CA ILE A 19 4.44 8.06 17.05
C ILE A 19 3.03 8.12 17.65
N GLY A 20 2.85 8.81 18.78
CA GLY A 20 1.61 8.76 19.58
C GLY A 20 1.14 10.12 20.05
N ASP A 21 -0.06 10.14 20.65
CA ASP A 21 -0.66 11.34 21.25
C ASP A 21 -0.93 11.19 22.74
N PHE A 22 -0.91 12.32 23.46
CA PHE A 22 -1.26 12.40 24.88
C PHE A 22 -2.69 12.90 25.14
N TRP A 23 -3.41 13.33 24.10
CA TRP A 23 -4.82 13.77 24.16
C TRP A 23 -5.49 13.64 22.78
N GLN A 24 -6.81 13.85 22.68
CA GLN A 24 -7.50 13.93 21.39
C GLN A 24 -7.30 15.30 20.73
N ALA A 25 -6.43 15.38 19.73
CA ALA A 25 -6.20 16.59 18.94
C ALA A 25 -5.69 16.26 17.53
N PRO A 26 -5.81 17.18 16.55
CA PRO A 26 -5.13 17.04 15.28
C PRO A 26 -3.61 17.18 15.49
N THR A 27 -2.89 16.06 15.36
CA THR A 27 -1.43 16.00 15.46
C THR A 27 -0.86 15.15 14.32
N SER A 28 0.47 15.22 14.14
CA SER A 28 1.23 14.36 13.24
C SER A 28 1.49 12.95 13.78
N SER A 29 0.79 12.52 14.82
CA SER A 29 0.93 11.15 15.33
C SER A 29 0.42 10.13 14.30
N THR A 30 0.97 8.92 14.33
CA THR A 30 0.42 7.79 13.57
C THR A 30 -0.48 6.90 14.43
N VAL A 31 -0.35 6.96 15.75
CA VAL A 31 -1.19 6.28 16.74
C VAL A 31 -1.93 7.33 17.57
N GLU A 32 -3.24 7.18 17.70
CA GLU A 32 -4.09 8.05 18.50
C GLU A 32 -3.95 7.78 20.00
N TYR A 33 -4.53 8.65 20.83
CA TYR A 33 -4.50 8.56 22.30
C TYR A 33 -5.01 7.19 22.83
N GLU A 34 -6.06 6.63 22.21
CA GLU A 34 -6.65 5.36 22.62
C GLU A 34 -5.98 4.14 21.95
N LEU A 35 -4.73 4.29 21.51
CA LEU A 35 -3.95 3.27 20.80
C LEU A 35 -4.55 2.83 19.45
N LYS A 36 -5.51 3.59 18.92
CA LYS A 36 -6.07 3.40 17.58
C LYS A 36 -5.04 3.78 16.53
N TRP A 37 -4.79 2.90 15.57
CA TRP A 37 -3.85 3.17 14.49
C TRP A 37 -4.51 4.06 13.44
N LYS A 38 -3.87 5.19 13.11
CA LYS A 38 -4.23 5.95 11.90
C LYS A 38 -3.72 5.21 10.67
N MET A 39 -4.29 5.54 9.51
CA MET A 39 -3.84 5.02 8.22
C MET A 39 -2.31 5.10 8.04
N ALA A 40 -1.69 6.20 8.47
CA ALA A 40 -0.25 6.39 8.41
C ALA A 40 0.57 5.31 9.14
N HIS A 41 0.07 4.75 10.26
CA HIS A 41 0.79 3.70 10.98
C HIS A 41 0.91 2.41 10.18
N TYR A 42 -0.13 2.05 9.43
CA TYR A 42 -0.12 0.89 8.52
C TYR A 42 0.89 1.06 7.39
N TYR A 43 1.00 2.26 6.82
CA TYR A 43 2.01 2.57 5.80
C TYR A 43 3.43 2.58 6.37
N VAL A 44 3.62 3.12 7.58
CA VAL A 44 4.90 3.07 8.29
C VAL A 44 5.32 1.63 8.54
N GLN A 45 4.43 0.77 9.05
CA GLN A 45 4.73 -0.64 9.26
C GLN A 45 5.25 -1.31 7.98
N ASN A 46 4.60 -1.07 6.84
CA ASN A 46 5.01 -1.62 5.56
C ASN A 46 6.34 -1.02 5.03
N MET A 47 6.57 0.28 5.25
CA MET A 47 7.80 0.98 4.83
C MET A 47 9.03 0.54 5.62
N TYR A 48 8.87 0.20 6.90
CA TYR A 48 9.95 -0.26 7.79
C TYR A 48 10.17 -1.79 7.73
N GLU A 49 9.55 -2.49 6.79
CA GLU A 49 9.88 -3.88 6.54
C GLU A 49 11.37 -4.02 6.15
N PHE A 50 12.01 -5.09 6.60
CA PHE A 50 13.45 -5.30 6.38
C PHE A 50 13.84 -5.39 4.89
N VAL A 51 12.88 -5.73 4.03
CA VAL A 51 13.09 -5.73 2.58
C VAL A 51 11.95 -4.98 1.94
N TYR A 52 12.23 -3.89 1.23
CA TYR A 52 11.17 -3.01 0.72
C TYR A 52 11.40 -2.62 -0.74
N PRO A 53 10.45 -2.88 -1.65
CA PRO A 53 10.51 -2.37 -3.01
C PRO A 53 10.13 -0.88 -3.04
N LEU A 54 10.97 -0.07 -3.67
CA LEU A 54 10.75 1.37 -3.84
C LEU A 54 10.74 1.71 -5.33
N ILE A 55 9.68 2.35 -5.79
CA ILE A 55 9.53 2.76 -7.18
C ILE A 55 9.35 4.27 -7.23
N VAL A 56 10.12 4.92 -8.10
CA VAL A 56 10.15 6.37 -8.22
C VAL A 56 9.89 6.74 -9.69
N LEU A 57 8.89 7.60 -9.92
CA LEU A 57 8.71 8.27 -11.20
C LEU A 57 9.50 9.59 -11.19
N GLN A 58 10.39 9.75 -12.17
CA GLN A 58 11.22 10.94 -12.32
C GLN A 58 10.97 11.56 -13.70
N PRO A 59 10.55 12.85 -13.78
CA PRO A 59 10.18 13.73 -12.67
C PRO A 59 8.89 13.28 -11.95
N TYR A 60 8.71 13.73 -10.71
CA TYR A 60 7.53 13.39 -9.91
C TYR A 60 6.25 13.85 -10.63
N LEU A 61 5.30 12.93 -10.80
CA LEU A 61 4.05 13.14 -11.54
C LEU A 61 4.27 13.61 -12.99
N ALA A 62 5.28 13.05 -13.67
CA ALA A 62 5.51 13.29 -15.09
C ALA A 62 4.27 12.99 -15.95
N ASN A 63 4.07 13.78 -17.00
CA ASN A 63 3.04 13.51 -18.01
C ASN A 63 3.42 12.27 -18.84
N ILE A 64 2.44 11.49 -19.30
CA ILE A 64 2.64 10.33 -20.18
C ILE A 64 3.39 10.69 -21.47
N THR A 65 3.26 11.94 -21.93
CA THR A 65 3.93 12.44 -23.14
C THR A 65 5.39 12.81 -22.92
N ASP A 66 5.87 12.82 -21.67
CA ASP A 66 7.27 13.15 -21.39
C ASP A 66 8.18 11.98 -21.75
N GLU A 67 8.93 12.13 -22.83
CA GLU A 67 9.89 11.12 -23.30
C GLU A 67 11.11 10.97 -22.39
N LYS A 68 11.40 11.97 -21.54
CA LYS A 68 12.51 11.92 -20.59
C LYS A 68 12.12 11.28 -19.26
N ALA A 69 10.82 11.04 -19.04
CA ALA A 69 10.34 10.48 -17.79
C ALA A 69 10.71 9.00 -17.65
N GLN A 70 11.23 8.64 -16.48
CA GLN A 70 11.70 7.30 -16.15
C GLN A 70 11.07 6.78 -14.87
N LEU A 71 10.79 5.48 -14.87
CA LEU A 71 10.43 4.70 -13.69
C LEU A 71 11.68 3.98 -13.20
N SER A 72 12.17 4.37 -12.04
CA SER A 72 13.33 3.76 -11.38
C SER A 72 12.87 2.81 -10.29
N PHE A 73 13.35 1.58 -10.36
CA PHE A 73 13.00 0.51 -9.43
C PHE A 73 14.18 0.21 -8.51
N TYR A 74 13.93 0.22 -7.21
CA TYR A 74 14.90 -0.08 -6.17
C TYR A 74 14.35 -1.17 -5.24
N VAL A 75 15.25 -1.94 -4.66
CA VAL A 75 14.94 -2.85 -3.55
C VAL A 75 15.91 -2.53 -2.42
N VAL A 76 15.33 -2.16 -1.29
CA VAL A 76 16.05 -1.95 -0.03
C VAL A 76 16.13 -3.28 0.69
N ASN A 77 17.31 -3.63 1.19
CA ASN A 77 17.53 -4.77 2.06
C ASN A 77 18.30 -4.30 3.30
N GLU A 78 17.75 -4.54 4.48
CA GLU A 78 18.38 -4.28 5.78
C GLU A 78 18.89 -5.57 6.45
N LEU A 79 18.62 -6.75 5.86
CA LEU A 79 19.06 -8.03 6.41
C LEU A 79 20.53 -8.30 6.08
N PHE A 80 21.28 -8.78 7.09
CA PHE A 80 22.64 -9.31 6.90
C PHE A 80 22.67 -10.63 6.13
N THR A 81 21.54 -11.31 6.03
CA THR A 81 21.38 -12.50 5.21
C THR A 81 20.99 -12.11 3.79
N GLY A 82 21.62 -12.73 2.79
CA GLY A 82 21.25 -12.49 1.40
C GLY A 82 19.78 -12.78 1.12
N VAL A 83 19.15 -11.91 0.34
CA VAL A 83 17.76 -11.99 -0.10
C VAL A 83 17.71 -12.34 -1.58
N LYS A 84 16.99 -13.42 -1.91
CA LYS A 84 16.63 -13.78 -3.28
C LYS A 84 15.12 -13.74 -3.41
N GLY A 85 14.64 -13.07 -4.45
CA GLY A 85 13.21 -12.93 -4.69
C GLY A 85 12.93 -12.40 -6.08
N GLN A 86 11.63 -12.26 -6.37
CA GLN A 86 11.17 -11.72 -7.64
C GLN A 86 10.33 -10.47 -7.38
N LEU A 87 10.75 -9.35 -7.97
CA LEU A 87 9.97 -8.12 -8.00
C LEU A 87 9.00 -8.21 -9.17
N MET A 88 7.72 -8.27 -8.86
CA MET A 88 6.64 -8.31 -9.84
C MET A 88 5.89 -6.99 -9.81
N CYS A 89 5.85 -6.32 -10.94
CA CYS A 89 5.21 -5.01 -11.07
C CYS A 89 4.18 -5.06 -12.19
N SER A 90 3.06 -4.40 -11.96
CA SER A 90 1.87 -4.49 -12.80
C SER A 90 1.19 -3.13 -12.93
N LEU A 91 0.82 -2.77 -14.15
CA LEU A 91 -0.07 -1.64 -14.41
C LEU A 91 -1.50 -2.12 -14.25
N VAL A 92 -2.11 -1.69 -13.15
CA VAL A 92 -3.47 -2.05 -12.78
C VAL A 92 -4.37 -0.88 -13.14
N PRO A 93 -5.36 -1.08 -14.02
CA PRO A 93 -6.34 -0.04 -14.31
C PRO A 93 -7.29 0.13 -13.12
N VAL A 94 -7.88 1.31 -12.93
CA VAL A 94 -8.73 1.61 -11.76
C VAL A 94 -10.22 1.28 -11.98
N ASP A 95 -10.58 0.82 -13.18
CA ASP A 95 -11.94 0.45 -13.59
C ASP A 95 -12.20 -1.07 -13.58
N GLN A 96 -11.16 -1.91 -13.62
CA GLN A 96 -11.28 -3.36 -13.71
C GLN A 96 -10.13 -4.09 -13.00
N PHE A 97 -10.33 -5.35 -12.59
CA PHE A 97 -9.28 -6.14 -11.94
C PHE A 97 -8.24 -6.73 -12.90
N SER A 98 -8.51 -6.77 -14.20
CA SER A 98 -7.57 -7.33 -15.18
C SER A 98 -6.42 -6.36 -15.45
N VAL A 99 -5.24 -6.79 -15.01
CA VAL A 99 -3.96 -6.11 -15.22
C VAL A 99 -3.68 -5.92 -16.72
N ARG A 100 -3.18 -4.74 -17.08
CA ARG A 100 -2.87 -4.37 -18.48
C ARG A 100 -1.50 -4.85 -18.93
N LEU A 101 -0.51 -4.73 -18.04
CA LEU A 101 0.87 -5.08 -18.30
C LEU A 101 1.52 -5.54 -17.00
N SER A 102 2.30 -6.62 -17.05
CA SER A 102 3.11 -7.09 -15.93
C SER A 102 4.54 -7.33 -16.37
N PHE A 103 5.47 -7.04 -15.47
CA PHE A 103 6.89 -7.27 -15.66
C PHE A 103 7.49 -7.85 -14.38
N LYS A 104 8.54 -8.65 -14.56
CA LYS A 104 9.18 -9.41 -13.49
C LYS A 104 10.68 -9.21 -13.56
N PHE A 105 11.29 -8.97 -12.40
CA PHE A 105 12.72 -8.82 -12.26
C PHE A 105 13.23 -9.72 -11.14
N ASP A 106 14.23 -10.52 -11.45
CA ASP A 106 14.90 -11.34 -10.44
C ASP A 106 15.87 -10.48 -9.64
N VAL A 107 15.75 -10.53 -8.32
CA VAL A 107 16.53 -9.71 -7.39
C VAL A 107 17.32 -10.62 -6.46
N SER A 108 18.64 -10.39 -6.38
CA SER A 108 19.54 -11.08 -5.46
C SER A 108 20.42 -10.05 -4.75
N ILE A 109 20.28 -9.90 -3.44
CA ILE A 109 21.04 -8.92 -2.67
C ILE A 109 21.77 -9.67 -1.57
N ASP A 110 23.09 -9.52 -1.46
CA ASP A 110 23.88 -10.36 -0.54
C ASP A 110 24.11 -9.70 0.83
N PHE A 111 24.03 -8.37 0.92
CA PHE A 111 24.32 -7.58 2.12
C PHE A 111 23.31 -6.41 2.27
N PRO A 112 23.24 -5.75 3.44
CA PRO A 112 22.35 -4.61 3.63
C PRO A 112 22.71 -3.47 2.68
N THR A 113 21.81 -3.14 1.76
CA THR A 113 22.02 -2.11 0.74
C THR A 113 20.72 -1.72 0.04
N VAL A 114 20.77 -0.60 -0.67
CA VAL A 114 19.73 -0.20 -1.63
C VAL A 114 20.21 -0.59 -3.02
N ARG A 115 19.60 -1.62 -3.60
CA ARG A 115 19.92 -2.07 -4.95
C ARG A 115 19.01 -1.38 -5.97
N HIS A 116 19.60 -0.63 -6.90
CA HIS A 116 18.93 -0.25 -8.14
C HIS A 116 18.74 -1.49 -9.01
N VAL A 117 17.51 -1.75 -9.42
CA VAL A 117 17.14 -2.92 -10.22
C VAL A 117 17.17 -2.58 -11.70
N ILE A 118 16.43 -1.56 -12.11
CA ILE A 118 16.28 -1.15 -13.50
C ILE A 118 15.63 0.24 -13.59
N ASP A 119 15.93 0.95 -14.68
CA ASP A 119 15.18 2.13 -15.13
C ASP A 119 14.41 1.79 -16.40
N LEU A 120 13.14 2.22 -16.46
CA LEU A 120 12.28 1.99 -17.62
C LEU A 120 11.67 3.29 -18.12
N PRO A 121 11.58 3.50 -19.45
CA PRO A 121 10.94 4.68 -20.02
C PRO A 121 9.44 4.68 -19.73
N TYR A 122 8.97 5.71 -19.00
CA TYR A 122 7.59 5.81 -18.52
C TYR A 122 6.58 5.81 -19.68
N SER A 123 6.82 6.65 -20.69
CA SER A 123 5.95 6.79 -21.86
C SER A 123 5.83 5.50 -22.69
N ALA A 124 6.88 4.67 -22.73
CA ALA A 124 6.85 3.40 -23.46
C ALA A 124 6.04 2.34 -22.70
N ILE A 125 6.20 2.28 -21.38
CA ILE A 125 5.42 1.39 -20.50
C ILE A 125 3.93 1.70 -20.62
N MET A 126 3.55 2.97 -20.51
CA MET A 126 2.15 3.39 -20.56
C MET A 126 1.52 3.10 -21.93
N ARG A 127 2.25 3.37 -23.02
CA ARG A 127 1.82 3.02 -24.39
C ARG A 127 1.62 1.52 -24.57
N THR A 128 2.55 0.71 -24.06
CA THR A 128 2.49 -0.76 -24.16
C THR A 128 1.30 -1.33 -23.38
N ALA A 129 0.99 -0.75 -22.22
CA ALA A 129 -0.17 -1.14 -21.42
C ALA A 129 -1.52 -0.63 -22.00
N GLY A 130 -1.50 0.31 -22.94
CA GLY A 130 -2.70 0.93 -23.47
C GLY A 130 -3.39 1.89 -22.49
N CYS A 131 -2.68 2.39 -21.47
CA CYS A 131 -3.18 3.44 -20.58
C CYS A 131 -2.96 4.79 -21.28
N LEU A 132 -4.04 5.46 -21.69
CA LEU A 132 -3.98 6.72 -22.46
C LEU A 132 -3.74 7.95 -21.57
N ASN A 133 -4.09 7.85 -20.29
CA ASN A 133 -3.96 8.92 -19.32
C ASN A 133 -3.36 8.39 -17.99
N ASN A 134 -2.66 9.27 -17.25
CA ASN A 134 -2.09 8.94 -15.94
C ASN A 134 -3.16 8.60 -14.90
N SER A 135 -4.41 9.02 -15.10
CA SER A 135 -5.55 8.79 -14.20
C SER A 135 -6.21 7.41 -14.36
N GLN A 136 -5.87 6.65 -15.41
CA GLN A 136 -6.53 5.39 -15.71
C GLN A 136 -5.90 4.20 -15.00
N CYS A 137 -4.61 4.30 -14.66
CA CYS A 137 -3.82 3.18 -14.19
C CYS A 137 -2.95 3.59 -13.01
N VAL A 138 -2.69 2.65 -12.12
CA VAL A 138 -1.69 2.74 -11.06
C VAL A 138 -0.63 1.67 -11.28
N LEU A 139 0.61 1.98 -10.89
CA LEU A 139 1.67 0.99 -10.92
C LEU A 139 1.74 0.29 -9.56
N HIS A 140 1.39 -0.99 -9.53
CA HIS A 140 1.41 -1.80 -8.33
C HIS A 140 2.51 -2.85 -8.42
N CYS A 141 3.41 -2.84 -7.44
CA CYS A 141 4.53 -3.75 -7.35
C CYS A 141 4.45 -4.56 -6.07
N HIS A 142 4.85 -5.82 -6.14
CA HIS A 142 5.07 -6.64 -4.97
C HIS A 142 6.38 -7.39 -5.09
N LEU A 143 7.07 -7.52 -3.96
CA LEU A 143 8.23 -8.37 -3.84
C LEU A 143 7.79 -9.69 -3.21
N ASN A 144 7.99 -10.79 -3.95
CA ASN A 144 7.83 -12.11 -3.39
C ASN A 144 9.20 -12.61 -2.89
N ASN A 145 9.34 -12.61 -1.56
CA ASN A 145 10.42 -13.30 -0.87
C ASN A 145 9.74 -14.38 -0.03
N ASN A 146 10.25 -15.61 -0.01
CA ASN A 146 9.61 -16.83 0.55
C ASN A 146 9.04 -16.73 1.99
N LYS A 147 9.28 -15.61 2.69
CA LYS A 147 8.79 -15.30 4.03
C LYS A 147 7.61 -14.31 4.07
N LYS A 148 7.51 -13.38 3.12
CA LYS A 148 6.55 -12.27 3.19
C LYS A 148 6.28 -11.63 1.83
N PHE A 149 5.02 -11.24 1.63
CA PHE A 149 4.56 -10.47 0.48
C PHE A 149 4.52 -8.99 0.86
N ILE A 150 5.33 -8.17 0.17
CA ILE A 150 5.45 -6.74 0.47
C ILE A 150 5.08 -5.97 -0.78
N GLU A 151 4.11 -5.09 -0.65
CA GLU A 151 3.52 -4.36 -1.77
C GLU A 151 3.76 -2.85 -1.69
N GLN A 152 3.91 -2.23 -2.86
CA GLN A 152 4.05 -0.80 -3.03
C GLN A 152 3.20 -0.39 -4.24
N THR A 153 2.46 0.71 -4.09
CA THR A 153 1.67 1.28 -5.19
C THR A 153 2.16 2.68 -5.47
N LEU A 154 2.57 2.92 -6.71
CA LEU A 154 2.92 4.24 -7.22
C LEU A 154 1.75 4.83 -7.99
N PHE A 155 1.34 6.01 -7.55
CA PHE A 155 0.37 6.84 -8.24
C PHE A 155 1.05 7.67 -9.33
N LEU A 156 0.48 7.62 -10.54
CA LEU A 156 0.98 8.32 -11.74
C LEU A 156 0.43 9.74 -11.88
N THR A 157 -0.64 10.07 -11.17
CA THR A 157 -1.23 11.41 -11.02
C THR A 157 -1.66 11.63 -9.57
N GLN A 158 -2.12 12.85 -9.24
CA GLN A 158 -2.68 13.14 -7.92
C GLN A 158 -3.95 12.30 -7.67
N PRO A 159 -4.18 11.77 -6.45
CA PRO A 159 -5.34 10.92 -6.14
C PRO A 159 -6.70 11.50 -6.57
N LYS A 160 -6.88 12.82 -6.48
CA LYS A 160 -8.12 13.52 -6.89
C LYS A 160 -8.42 13.46 -8.40
N ASN A 161 -7.43 13.14 -9.22
CA ASN A 161 -7.55 13.12 -10.68
C ASN A 161 -7.90 11.73 -11.23
N TYR A 162 -7.93 10.69 -10.39
CA TYR A 162 -8.30 9.35 -10.84
C TYR A 162 -9.80 9.28 -11.11
N GLU A 163 -10.16 8.70 -12.25
CA GLU A 163 -11.55 8.41 -12.62
C GLU A 163 -11.89 7.02 -12.06
N LEU A 164 -12.53 6.99 -10.90
CA LEU A 164 -12.75 5.75 -10.17
C LEU A 164 -14.14 5.19 -10.49
N SER A 165 -14.21 3.87 -10.69
CA SER A 165 -15.50 3.19 -10.78
C SER A 165 -16.00 2.82 -9.39
N GLN A 166 -17.31 2.86 -9.17
CA GLN A 166 -17.91 2.50 -7.88
C GLN A 166 -17.49 1.08 -7.47
N PRO A 167 -16.76 0.91 -6.35
CA PRO A 167 -16.18 -0.40 -6.02
C PRO A 167 -17.17 -1.37 -5.40
N ASN A 168 -18.34 -0.89 -4.93
CA ASN A 168 -19.36 -1.68 -4.22
C ASN A 168 -18.75 -2.58 -3.13
N LEU A 169 -17.92 -2.00 -2.26
CA LEU A 169 -17.26 -2.70 -1.17
C LEU A 169 -18.27 -3.31 -0.20
N ARG A 170 -18.09 -4.60 0.14
CA ARG A 170 -18.95 -5.33 1.06
C ARG A 170 -18.15 -6.23 1.97
N ILE A 171 -18.62 -6.38 3.22
CA ILE A 171 -18.18 -7.44 4.11
C ILE A 171 -18.99 -8.68 3.76
N GLU A 172 -18.34 -9.66 3.15
CA GLU A 172 -18.99 -10.93 2.81
C GLU A 172 -19.08 -11.83 4.05
N LYS A 173 -17.99 -11.91 4.81
CA LYS A 173 -17.85 -12.84 5.91
C LYS A 173 -17.11 -12.22 7.08
N LEU A 174 -17.54 -12.58 8.28
CA LEU A 174 -16.87 -12.24 9.52
C LEU A 174 -16.88 -13.49 10.41
N GLU A 175 -15.69 -13.93 10.85
CA GLU A 175 -15.52 -15.15 11.61
C GLU A 175 -14.59 -14.94 12.80
N GLN A 176 -15.04 -15.34 13.98
CA GLN A 176 -14.18 -15.37 15.16
C GLN A 176 -13.19 -16.54 15.06
N ILE A 177 -11.89 -16.23 15.00
CA ILE A 177 -10.84 -17.25 15.00
C ILE A 177 -10.47 -17.60 16.44
N THR A 178 -10.27 -16.57 17.26
CA THR A 178 -9.92 -16.68 18.68
C THR A 178 -10.74 -15.69 19.50
N SER A 179 -10.55 -15.65 20.82
CA SER A 179 -11.19 -14.61 21.64
C SER A 179 -10.73 -13.20 21.26
N THR A 180 -9.58 -13.03 20.60
CA THR A 180 -9.04 -11.72 20.21
C THR A 180 -8.97 -11.49 18.71
N ASP A 181 -9.07 -12.54 17.88
CA ASP A 181 -8.87 -12.43 16.43
C ASP A 181 -10.14 -12.71 15.64
N VAL A 182 -10.41 -11.84 14.66
CA VAL A 182 -11.55 -11.93 13.75
C VAL A 182 -11.06 -11.95 12.32
N SER A 183 -11.44 -12.95 11.54
CA SER A 183 -11.27 -12.95 10.09
C SER A 183 -12.36 -12.13 9.43
N ILE A 184 -11.99 -11.24 8.52
CA ILE A 184 -12.91 -10.43 7.72
C ILE A 184 -12.62 -10.69 6.25
N THR A 185 -13.66 -11.08 5.51
CA THR A 185 -13.61 -11.24 4.05
C THR A 185 -14.32 -10.08 3.40
N LEU A 186 -13.57 -9.31 2.61
CA LEU A 186 -14.06 -8.17 1.84
C LEU A 186 -14.23 -8.56 0.39
N THR A 187 -15.27 -8.04 -0.23
CA THR A 187 -15.52 -8.17 -1.67
C THR A 187 -15.70 -6.81 -2.33
N ALA A 188 -15.28 -6.71 -3.58
CA ALA A 188 -15.43 -5.53 -4.42
C ALA A 188 -15.76 -5.92 -5.87
N THR A 189 -16.53 -5.10 -6.56
CA THR A 189 -16.84 -5.27 -7.99
C THR A 189 -15.82 -4.61 -8.89
N ASN A 190 -15.18 -3.53 -8.42
CA ASN A 190 -14.12 -2.80 -9.13
C ASN A 190 -12.96 -2.49 -8.17
N PRO A 191 -11.76 -2.15 -8.69
CA PRO A 191 -10.65 -1.74 -7.85
C PRO A 191 -11.01 -0.60 -6.89
N ALA A 192 -10.55 -0.71 -5.64
CA ALA A 192 -10.78 0.31 -4.62
C ALA A 192 -9.46 0.82 -4.04
N LEU A 193 -9.29 2.14 -3.97
CA LEU A 193 -8.07 2.77 -3.45
C LEU A 193 -8.32 3.26 -2.02
N PHE A 194 -7.32 3.07 -1.15
CA PHE A 194 -7.36 3.50 0.26
C PHE A 194 -8.58 2.94 1.01
N VAL A 195 -8.80 1.63 0.89
CA VAL A 195 -9.86 0.93 1.63
C VAL A 195 -9.55 1.03 3.11
N TRP A 196 -10.42 1.75 3.82
CA TRP A 196 -10.32 2.01 5.24
C TRP A 196 -11.47 1.31 5.97
N LEU A 197 -11.10 0.41 6.88
CA LEU A 197 -12.02 -0.18 7.83
C LEU A 197 -11.92 0.54 9.15
N ASP A 198 -13.07 0.85 9.74
CA ASP A 198 -13.15 1.43 11.07
C ASP A 198 -14.05 0.60 11.97
N VAL A 199 -13.61 0.43 13.22
CA VAL A 199 -14.37 -0.26 14.25
C VAL A 199 -15.18 0.73 15.09
N PRO A 200 -16.32 0.29 15.66
CA PRO A 200 -17.07 1.06 16.65
C PRO A 200 -16.22 1.53 17.84
N LEU A 201 -16.63 2.63 18.48
CA LEU A 201 -15.89 3.27 19.60
C LEU A 201 -15.69 2.36 20.83
N ASN A 202 -16.52 1.34 21.02
CA ASN A 202 -16.42 0.39 22.13
C ASN A 202 -15.45 -0.77 21.86
N ILE A 203 -14.86 -0.84 20.67
CA ILE A 203 -13.95 -1.91 20.25
C ILE A 203 -12.57 -1.31 20.05
N SER A 204 -11.55 -1.93 20.64
CA SER A 204 -10.17 -1.48 20.54
C SER A 204 -9.28 -2.58 19.98
N GLY A 205 -8.43 -2.22 19.03
CA GLY A 205 -7.59 -3.16 18.31
C GLY A 205 -6.97 -2.55 17.06
N TYR A 206 -6.42 -3.40 16.21
CA TYR A 206 -5.82 -3.03 14.93
C TYR A 206 -6.09 -4.10 13.88
N PHE A 207 -6.05 -3.73 12.61
CA PHE A 207 -6.19 -4.69 11.52
C PHE A 207 -4.81 -5.23 11.11
N SER A 208 -4.76 -6.42 10.52
CA SER A 208 -3.55 -6.97 9.91
C SER A 208 -3.08 -6.11 8.74
N GLN A 209 -4.02 -5.43 8.08
CA GLN A 209 -3.77 -4.44 7.04
C GLN A 209 -4.96 -3.47 6.97
N ASN A 210 -4.70 -2.18 6.81
CA ASN A 210 -5.73 -1.16 6.60
C ASN A 210 -5.21 -0.03 5.70
N GLY A 211 -6.11 0.76 5.11
CA GLY A 211 -5.74 1.79 4.13
C GLY A 211 -5.16 1.23 2.84
N PHE A 212 -5.34 -0.06 2.56
CA PHE A 212 -4.73 -0.73 1.42
C PHE A 212 -5.45 -0.42 0.11
N HIS A 213 -4.81 -0.75 -1.00
CA HIS A 213 -5.45 -0.75 -2.32
C HIS A 213 -5.93 -2.17 -2.64
N MET A 214 -7.17 -2.29 -3.09
CA MET A 214 -7.81 -3.56 -3.41
C MET A 214 -7.87 -3.72 -4.92
N PHE A 215 -6.92 -4.49 -5.47
CA PHE A 215 -6.79 -4.81 -6.90
C PHE A 215 -7.30 -6.21 -7.26
N GLN A 216 -8.01 -6.85 -6.33
CA GLN A 216 -8.64 -8.16 -6.50
C GLN A 216 -10.08 -8.08 -5.99
N SER A 217 -10.95 -8.94 -6.50
CA SER A 217 -12.37 -8.95 -6.13
C SER A 217 -12.62 -9.38 -4.69
N MET A 218 -11.65 -10.04 -4.06
CA MET A 218 -11.74 -10.57 -2.70
C MET A 218 -10.45 -10.29 -1.94
N LYS A 219 -10.55 -9.89 -0.68
CA LYS A 219 -9.41 -9.68 0.21
C LYS A 219 -9.73 -10.16 1.62
N PHE A 220 -8.77 -10.85 2.23
CA PHE A 220 -8.84 -11.33 3.60
C PHE A 220 -7.98 -10.45 4.50
N ILE A 221 -8.54 -10.03 5.63
CA ILE A 221 -7.82 -9.32 6.67
C ILE A 221 -8.23 -9.89 8.03
N THR A 222 -7.36 -9.75 9.01
CA THR A 222 -7.64 -10.13 10.40
C THR A 222 -7.75 -8.87 11.24
N PHE A 223 -8.74 -8.77 12.10
CA PHE A 223 -8.78 -7.77 13.16
C PHE A 223 -8.27 -8.40 14.45
N HIS A 224 -7.33 -7.73 15.10
CA HIS A 224 -6.71 -8.10 16.37
C HIS A 224 -7.22 -7.17 17.47
N SER A 225 -8.08 -7.69 18.33
CA SER A 225 -8.63 -6.98 19.48
C SER A 225 -7.64 -6.96 20.64
N TRP A 226 -7.56 -5.83 21.35
CA TRP A 226 -6.77 -5.73 22.58
C TRP A 226 -7.42 -6.45 23.77
N VAL A 227 -8.73 -6.69 23.70
CA VAL A 227 -9.52 -7.32 24.77
C VAL A 227 -10.33 -8.49 24.18
N PRO A 228 -10.52 -9.60 24.92
CA PRO A 228 -11.39 -10.69 24.48
C PRO A 228 -12.79 -10.22 24.08
N MET A 229 -13.23 -10.58 22.88
CA MET A 229 -14.59 -10.36 22.38
C MET A 229 -15.46 -11.55 22.75
N ILE A 230 -16.51 -11.30 23.53
CA ILE A 230 -17.46 -12.31 23.98
C ILE A 230 -18.64 -12.30 23.01
N ASN A 231 -18.75 -13.33 22.18
CA ASN A 231 -19.76 -13.51 21.13
C ASN A 231 -19.76 -12.40 20.06
N LEU A 232 -19.21 -12.71 18.89
CA LEU A 232 -19.36 -11.87 17.70
C LEU A 232 -20.78 -11.96 17.13
N ASP A 233 -21.69 -11.14 17.64
CA ASP A 233 -22.93 -10.84 16.94
C ASP A 233 -22.66 -9.82 15.83
N LYS A 234 -23.14 -10.10 14.61
CA LYS A 234 -22.98 -9.20 13.45
C LYS A 234 -23.53 -7.79 13.69
N THR A 235 -24.41 -7.62 14.67
CA THR A 235 -24.97 -6.33 15.09
C THR A 235 -24.03 -5.52 15.99
N ASP A 236 -23.12 -6.18 16.72
CA ASP A 236 -22.17 -5.53 17.62
C ASP A 236 -20.89 -5.11 16.89
N PHE A 237 -20.62 -5.72 15.73
CA PHE A 237 -19.46 -5.44 14.89
C PHE A 237 -19.86 -4.63 13.65
N ASP A 238 -20.43 -3.45 13.87
CA ASP A 238 -20.77 -2.48 12.82
C ASP A 238 -19.50 -1.83 12.24
N LEU A 239 -18.79 -2.61 11.42
CA LEU A 239 -17.61 -2.17 10.70
C LEU A 239 -17.99 -1.17 9.61
N ARG A 240 -17.47 0.04 9.74
CA ARG A 240 -17.58 1.03 8.66
C ARG A 240 -16.48 0.79 7.64
N ILE A 241 -16.85 0.72 6.36
CA ILE A 241 -15.89 0.68 5.25
C ILE A 241 -15.98 1.98 4.47
N THR A 242 -14.84 2.52 4.08
CA THR A 242 -14.75 3.71 3.23
C THR A 242 -13.58 3.57 2.26
N SER A 243 -13.69 4.17 1.09
CA SER A 243 -12.64 4.22 0.07
C SER A 243 -12.47 5.63 -0.47
N LEU A 244 -11.44 5.84 -1.30
CA LEU A 244 -11.23 7.11 -2.00
C LEU A 244 -12.43 7.48 -2.89
N PHE A 245 -13.12 6.49 -3.48
CA PHE A 245 -14.33 6.74 -4.28
C PHE A 245 -15.41 7.41 -3.41
N ASP A 246 -15.66 6.87 -2.22
CA ASP A 246 -16.73 7.33 -1.33
C ASP A 246 -16.54 8.76 -0.81
N THR A 247 -15.32 9.29 -0.91
CA THR A 247 -14.95 10.63 -0.45
C THR A 247 -14.84 11.66 -1.56
N THR A 248 -14.67 11.22 -2.81
CA THR A 248 -14.39 12.11 -3.95
C THR A 248 -15.44 12.06 -5.06
N GLN A 249 -16.16 10.94 -5.20
CA GLN A 249 -16.98 10.62 -6.37
C GLN A 249 -18.31 9.93 -6.01
N SER A 250 -18.71 9.93 -4.73
CA SER A 250 -19.99 9.39 -4.25
C SER A 250 -21.18 10.30 -4.50
#